data_AF-A0A8S9UCM1-F1
#
_entry.id   AF-A0A8S9UCM1-F1
#
_cell.length_a   1.000
_cell.length_b   1.000
_cell.length_c   1.000
_cell.angle_alpha   90.00
_cell.angle_beta   90.00
_cell.angle_gamma   90.00
#
_symmetry.space_group_name_H-M   'P 1'
#
loop_
_entity.id
_entity.type
_entity.pdbx_description
1 polymer ?
#
loop_
_entity_poly.entity_id
_entity_poly.type
_entity_poly.pdbx_seq_one_letter_code
_entity_poly.pdbx_strand_id
1 'polypeptide(L)'
;IILIESDLCYIGSTIKKLSWRWQGHKNNFRSWVEGKHTQMSIFPYFKSHGIENSRSLSKTAVNKNNAFAIDQLRKTESRKDNKEKFKAYNKEYYRANKHRWDAISKARLAARSNCECGGKYSAANHHVHVRSKKHKRWLEEQSA
;
A
#
# COMPACT_ATOMS: atom_id res chain seq x y z
N ILE A 1 12.04 7.33 24.78
CA ILE A 1 13.46 7.11 24.44
C ILE A 1 14.25 7.55 25.66
N ILE A 2 15.10 6.68 26.17
CA ILE A 2 15.93 6.94 27.35
C ILE A 2 17.38 6.94 26.91
N LEU A 3 18.13 7.92 27.40
CA LEU A 3 19.58 7.99 27.25
C LEU A 3 20.19 7.19 28.41
N ILE A 4 21.08 6.24 28.12
CA ILE A 4 21.51 5.24 29.11
C ILE A 4 22.36 5.87 30.23
N GLU A 5 23.15 6.89 29.89
CA GLU A 5 24.10 7.55 30.81
C GLU A 5 23.54 8.83 31.44
N SER A 6 22.22 9.08 31.34
CA SER A 6 21.60 10.25 31.94
C SER A 6 20.20 9.94 32.45
N ASP A 7 19.70 10.71 33.41
CA ASP A 7 18.32 10.61 33.89
C ASP A 7 17.28 11.23 32.91
N LEU A 8 17.69 11.55 31.68
CA LEU A 8 16.84 12.19 30.68
C LEU A 8 15.98 11.16 29.94
N CYS A 9 14.67 11.38 29.97
CA CYS A 9 13.68 10.58 29.25
C CYS A 9 12.87 11.45 28.29
N TYR A 10 12.94 11.13 27.00
CA TYR A 10 12.03 11.67 25.99
C TYR A 10 10.76 10.82 25.90
N ILE A 11 9.62 11.44 26.13
CA ILE A 11 8.30 10.82 26.03
C ILE A 11 7.67 11.26 24.71
N GLY A 12 7.28 10.28 23.89
CA GLY A 12 6.59 10.54 22.62
C GLY A 12 5.62 9.41 22.30
N SER A 13 4.57 9.74 21.54
CA SER A 13 3.56 8.78 21.08
C SER A 13 3.83 8.32 19.64
N THR A 14 3.34 7.13 19.29
CA THR A 14 3.40 6.61 17.92
C THR A 14 2.27 5.60 17.68
N ILE A 15 1.71 5.63 16.46
CA ILE A 15 0.80 4.59 15.95
C ILE A 15 1.55 3.51 15.14
N LYS A 16 2.78 3.82 14.71
CA LYS A 16 3.67 2.87 14.02
C LYS A 16 4.35 1.98 15.06
N LYS A 17 4.81 0.80 14.65
CA LYS A 17 5.68 -0.06 15.46
C LYS A 17 6.82 0.77 16.06
N LEU A 18 7.13 0.54 17.34
CA LEU A 18 8.12 1.33 18.06
C LEU A 18 9.49 1.31 17.36
N SER A 19 9.90 0.18 16.79
CA SER A 19 11.14 0.06 16.01
C SER A 19 11.18 0.97 14.79
N TRP A 20 10.06 1.11 14.08
CA TRP A 20 9.94 2.03 12.93
C TRP A 20 10.00 3.48 13.37
N ARG A 21 9.36 3.83 14.50
CA ARG A 21 9.44 5.17 15.07
C ARG A 21 10.87 5.51 15.49
N TRP A 22 11.56 4.55 16.11
CA TRP A 22 12.96 4.69 16.53
C TRP A 22 13.89 4.89 15.33
N GLN A 23 13.77 4.06 14.29
CA GLN A 23 14.54 4.23 13.06
C GLN A 23 14.29 5.60 12.41
N GLY A 24 13.04 6.07 12.42
CA GLY A 24 12.71 7.41 11.95
C GLY A 24 13.42 8.51 12.72
N HIS A 25 13.51 8.41 14.06
CA HIS A 25 14.30 9.35 14.86
C HIS A 25 15.80 9.32 14.48
N LYS A 26 16.39 8.13 14.26
CA LYS A 26 17.78 8.01 13.80
C LYS A 26 18.01 8.68 12.45
N ASN A 27 17.14 8.44 11.48
CA ASN A 27 17.25 9.01 10.14
C ASN A 27 17.09 10.54 10.15
N ASN A 28 16.11 11.05 10.89
CA ASN A 28 15.89 12.50 10.99
C ASN A 28 17.05 13.18 11.73
N PHE A 29 17.64 12.54 12.75
CA PHE A 29 18.82 13.06 13.42
C PHE A 29 20.02 13.16 12.46
N ARG A 30 20.30 12.12 11.66
CA ARG A 30 21.34 12.16 10.62
C ARG A 30 21.08 13.30 9.62
N SER A 31 19.84 13.43 9.15
CA SER A 31 19.45 14.49 8.23
C SER A 31 19.61 15.89 8.83
N TRP A 32 19.35 16.06 10.13
CA TRP A 32 19.57 17.34 10.83
C TRP A 32 21.05 17.67 10.98
N VAL A 33 21.89 16.68 11.28
CA VAL A 33 23.35 16.86 11.31
C VAL A 33 23.88 17.29 9.93
N GLU A 34 23.27 16.79 8.85
CA GLU A 34 23.56 17.21 7.46
C GLU A 34 22.89 18.53 7.04
N GLY A 35 22.14 19.21 7.92
CA GLY A 35 21.42 20.46 7.61
C GLY A 35 20.16 20.32 6.75
N LYS A 36 19.67 19.09 6.51
CA LYS A 36 18.52 18.77 5.65
C LYS A 36 17.19 18.64 6.41
N HIS A 37 17.20 18.81 7.73
CA HIS A 37 16.01 18.64 8.57
C HIS A 37 16.02 19.66 9.70
N THR A 38 14.84 20.10 10.16
CA THR A 38 14.71 21.02 11.29
C THR A 38 15.07 20.34 12.62
N GLN A 39 15.60 21.11 13.57
CA GLN A 39 15.91 20.59 14.91
C GLN A 39 14.66 20.06 15.62
N MET A 40 14.74 18.84 16.15
CA MET A 40 13.76 18.31 17.10
C MET A 40 14.29 18.45 18.54
N SER A 41 13.38 18.49 19.52
CA SER A 41 13.75 18.64 20.94
C SER A 41 14.70 17.56 21.45
N ILE A 42 14.67 16.35 20.89
CA ILE A 42 15.57 15.25 21.30
C ILE A 42 16.96 15.31 20.65
N PHE A 43 17.14 16.05 19.55
CA PHE A 43 18.38 16.03 18.79
C PHE A 43 19.60 16.61 19.52
N PRO A 44 19.49 17.72 20.27
CA PRO A 44 20.62 18.20 21.08
C PRO A 44 21.17 17.13 22.02
N TYR A 45 20.28 16.32 22.60
CA TYR A 45 20.67 15.25 23.52
C TYR A 45 21.32 14.06 22.81
N PHE A 46 20.84 13.69 21.62
CA PHE A 46 21.53 12.71 20.78
C PHE A 46 22.93 13.18 20.36
N LYS A 47 23.10 14.50 20.15
CA LYS A 47 24.39 15.08 19.80
C LYS A 47 25.35 15.07 20.99
N SER A 48 24.89 15.33 22.21
CA SER A 48 25.74 15.36 23.40
C SER A 48 26.05 13.99 24.00
N HIS A 49 25.11 13.04 23.98
CA HIS A 49 25.27 11.74 24.64
C HIS A 49 25.51 10.58 23.66
N GLY A 50 25.39 10.84 22.36
CA GLY A 50 25.46 9.81 21.32
C GLY A 50 24.12 9.09 21.13
N ILE A 51 23.66 9.02 19.89
CA ILE A 51 22.40 8.33 19.55
C ILE A 51 22.47 6.81 19.75
N GLU A 52 23.66 6.23 19.73
CA GLU A 52 23.85 4.79 19.98
C GLU A 52 23.75 4.46 21.48
N ASN A 53 23.95 5.44 22.37
CA ASN A 53 23.74 5.31 23.82
C ASN A 53 22.28 5.56 24.23
N SER A 54 21.35 5.46 23.26
CA SER A 54 19.92 5.73 23.44
C SER A 54 19.09 4.49 23.13
N ARG A 55 18.09 4.19 23.96
CA ARG A 55 17.16 3.08 23.74
C ARG A 55 15.70 3.50 23.73
N SER A 56 14.90 2.91 22.85
CA SER A 56 13.44 3.05 22.88
C SER A 56 12.84 2.03 23.84
N LEU A 57 12.28 2.49 24.96
CA LEU A 57 11.40 1.66 25.79
C LEU A 57 9.94 1.95 25.45
N SER A 58 9.14 0.88 25.43
CA SER A 58 7.68 0.98 25.36
C SER A 58 7.13 0.94 26.78
N LYS A 59 6.34 1.94 27.17
CA LYS A 59 5.31 1.76 28.19
C LYS A 59 3.99 1.74 27.44
N THR A 60 3.29 0.60 27.44
CA THR A 60 1.97 0.47 26.81
C THR A 60 0.92 1.16 27.67
N ALA A 61 0.75 2.46 27.47
CA ALA A 61 -0.50 3.14 27.79
C ALA A 61 -1.33 3.17 26.51
N VAL A 62 -2.26 2.23 26.38
CA VAL A 62 -3.22 2.27 25.26
C VAL A 62 -4.20 3.40 25.55
N ASN A 63 -3.96 4.57 24.96
CA ASN A 63 -4.99 5.61 24.95
C ASN A 63 -6.11 5.13 24.01
N LYS A 64 -7.11 4.45 24.59
CA LYS A 64 -8.31 3.98 23.89
C LYS A 64 -9.11 5.14 23.29
N ASN A 65 -8.89 6.37 23.76
CA ASN A 65 -9.51 7.60 23.29
C ASN A 65 -8.60 8.40 22.33
N ASN A 66 -7.60 7.76 21.73
CA ASN A 66 -6.84 8.35 20.63
C ASN A 66 -7.79 8.67 19.46
N ALA A 67 -7.94 9.95 19.12
CA ALA A 67 -8.79 10.44 18.04
C ALA A 67 -8.55 9.72 16.68
N PHE A 68 -7.32 9.29 16.41
CA PHE A 68 -6.97 8.52 15.22
C PHE A 68 -7.51 7.09 15.25
N ALA A 69 -7.48 6.43 16.41
CA ALA A 69 -8.07 5.10 16.57
C ALA A 69 -9.60 5.16 16.41
N ILE A 70 -10.22 6.18 17.00
CA ILE A 70 -11.66 6.45 16.87
C ILE A 70 -12.04 6.73 15.40
N ASP A 71 -11.25 7.53 14.67
CA ASP A 71 -11.51 7.82 13.25
C ASP A 71 -11.39 6.57 12.35
N GLN A 72 -10.41 5.70 12.61
CA GLN A 72 -10.25 4.44 11.87
C GLN A 72 -11.42 3.47 12.13
N LEU A 73 -11.88 3.37 13.38
CA LEU A 73 -13.05 2.57 13.74
C LEU A 73 -14.30 3.10 13.02
N ARG A 74 -14.53 4.43 13.08
CA ARG A 74 -15.64 5.10 12.40
C ARG A 74 -15.65 4.85 10.88
N LYS A 75 -14.48 4.93 10.23
CA LYS A 75 -14.34 4.61 8.79
C LYS A 75 -14.69 3.17 8.49
N THR A 76 -14.34 2.24 9.37
CA THR A 76 -14.61 0.81 9.20
C THR A 76 -16.10 0.51 9.36
N GLU A 77 -16.76 1.08 10.35
CA GLU A 77 -18.20 0.96 10.57
C GLU A 77 -18.99 1.57 9.40
N SER A 78 -18.64 2.79 8.99
CA SER A 78 -19.27 3.44 7.83
C SER A 78 -19.17 2.61 6.54
N ARG A 79 -18.04 1.91 6.33
CA ARG A 79 -17.89 0.99 5.19
C ARG A 79 -18.79 -0.24 5.31
N LYS A 80 -18.99 -0.79 6.52
CA LYS A 80 -19.89 -1.92 6.76
C LYS A 80 -21.34 -1.52 6.53
N ASP A 81 -21.76 -0.39 7.06
CA ASP A 81 -23.14 0.09 6.96
C ASP A 81 -23.51 0.46 5.53
N ASN A 82 -22.55 1.03 4.78
CA ASN A 82 -22.77 1.40 3.39
C ASN A 82 -22.55 0.25 2.41
N LYS A 83 -22.03 -0.91 2.86
CA LYS A 83 -21.70 -2.05 2.00
C LYS A 83 -22.91 -2.51 1.18
N GLU A 84 -24.04 -2.76 1.84
CA GLU A 84 -25.25 -3.24 1.16
C GLU A 84 -25.90 -2.14 0.32
N LYS A 85 -25.83 -0.86 0.75
CA LYS A 85 -26.29 0.28 -0.05
C LYS A 85 -25.53 0.40 -1.36
N PHE A 86 -24.20 0.38 -1.33
CA PHE A 86 -23.37 0.40 -2.53
C PHE A 86 -23.60 -0.82 -3.41
N LYS A 87 -23.78 -2.00 -2.81
CA LYS A 87 -24.10 -3.23 -3.55
C LYS A 87 -25.43 -3.12 -4.28
N ALA A 88 -26.48 -2.58 -3.64
CA ALA A 88 -27.78 -2.35 -4.25
C ALA A 88 -27.70 -1.32 -5.38
N TYR A 89 -27.06 -0.17 -5.12
CA TYR A 89 -26.83 0.87 -6.12
C TYR A 89 -26.06 0.33 -7.33
N ASN A 90 -24.95 -0.36 -7.12
CA ASN A 90 -24.15 -0.94 -8.19
C ASN A 90 -24.98 -1.94 -9.00
N LYS A 91 -25.78 -2.79 -8.34
CA LYS A 91 -26.66 -3.76 -9.00
C LYS A 91 -27.66 -3.06 -9.92
N GLU A 92 -28.26 -1.96 -9.48
CA GLU A 92 -29.19 -1.17 -10.28
C GLU A 92 -28.48 -0.45 -11.43
N TYR A 93 -27.31 0.14 -11.17
CA TYR A 93 -26.46 0.76 -12.19
C TYR A 93 -26.11 -0.21 -13.32
N TYR A 94 -25.69 -1.44 -12.99
CA TYR A 94 -25.38 -2.46 -14.00
C TYR A 94 -26.62 -2.92 -14.77
N ARG A 95 -27.79 -3.01 -14.11
CA ARG A 95 -29.06 -3.34 -14.78
C ARG A 95 -29.46 -2.26 -15.78
N ALA A 96 -29.44 -1.00 -15.36
CA ALA A 96 -29.78 0.13 -16.22
C ALA A 96 -28.81 0.29 -17.41
N ASN A 97 -27.52 -0.04 -17.21
CA ASN A 97 -26.49 0.07 -18.23
C ASN A 97 -26.20 -1.24 -18.98
N LYS A 98 -27.03 -2.28 -18.82
CA LYS A 98 -26.76 -3.61 -19.38
C LYS A 98 -26.49 -3.57 -20.89
N HIS A 99 -27.34 -2.89 -21.66
CA HIS A 99 -27.20 -2.78 -23.11
C HIS A 99 -25.87 -2.13 -23.53
N ARG A 100 -25.43 -1.10 -22.80
CA ARG A 100 -24.13 -0.46 -23.04
C ARG A 100 -22.98 -1.43 -22.82
N TRP A 101 -23.01 -2.20 -21.73
CA TRP A 101 -21.98 -3.20 -21.44
C TRP A 101 -21.97 -4.34 -22.46
N ASP A 102 -23.15 -4.79 -22.91
CA ASP A 102 -23.29 -5.80 -23.95
C ASP A 102 -22.70 -5.30 -25.29
N ALA A 103 -22.98 -4.05 -25.67
CA ALA A 103 -22.41 -3.42 -26.85
C ALA A 103 -20.87 -3.31 -26.78
N ILE A 104 -20.33 -2.87 -25.63
CA ILE A 104 -18.88 -2.82 -25.39
C ILE A 104 -18.27 -4.23 -25.46
N SER A 105 -18.92 -5.23 -24.88
CA SER A 105 -18.47 -6.62 -24.91
C SER A 105 -18.42 -7.16 -26.33
N LYS A 106 -19.48 -6.92 -27.12
CA LYS A 106 -19.54 -7.29 -28.54
C LYS A 106 -18.45 -6.61 -29.36
N ALA A 107 -18.22 -5.32 -29.14
CA ALA A 107 -17.14 -4.57 -29.80
C ALA A 107 -15.76 -5.13 -29.43
N ARG A 108 -15.52 -5.46 -28.16
CA ARG A 108 -14.27 -6.08 -27.69
C ARG A 108 -14.04 -7.48 -28.30
N LEU A 109 -15.10 -8.25 -28.50
CA LEU A 109 -15.03 -9.55 -29.17
C LEU A 109 -14.69 -9.40 -30.65
N ALA A 110 -15.31 -8.43 -31.33
CA ALA A 110 -15.03 -8.12 -32.73
C ALA A 110 -13.60 -7.60 -32.95
N ALA A 111 -13.07 -6.84 -31.99
CA ALA A 111 -11.70 -6.31 -32.04
C ALA A 111 -10.61 -7.33 -31.66
N ARG A 112 -10.94 -8.61 -31.44
CA ARG A 112 -9.92 -9.64 -31.19
C ARG A 112 -9.12 -9.90 -32.45
N SER A 113 -7.81 -9.93 -32.33
CA SER A 113 -6.93 -10.31 -33.42
C SER A 113 -6.82 -11.84 -33.50
N ASN A 114 -6.70 -12.34 -34.73
CA ASN A 114 -6.33 -13.72 -34.96
C ASN A 114 -4.82 -13.85 -34.75
N CYS A 115 -4.41 -14.91 -34.09
CA CYS A 115 -3.03 -15.36 -34.01
C CYS A 115 -2.76 -16.36 -35.13
N GLU A 116 -1.53 -16.45 -35.60
CA GLU A 116 -1.10 -17.36 -36.69
C GLU A 116 -1.39 -18.82 -36.37
N CYS A 117 -1.32 -19.20 -35.09
CA CYS A 117 -1.71 -20.54 -34.63
C CYS A 117 -3.24 -20.79 -34.63
N GLY A 118 -4.04 -19.89 -35.23
CA GLY A 118 -5.50 -19.97 -35.38
C GLY A 118 -6.34 -19.48 -34.19
N GLY A 119 -5.72 -19.06 -33.08
CA GLY A 119 -6.44 -18.60 -31.89
C GLY A 119 -6.90 -17.13 -31.96
N LYS A 120 -8.03 -16.78 -31.33
CA LYS A 120 -8.56 -15.40 -31.26
C LYS A 120 -8.34 -14.78 -29.88
N TYR A 121 -7.57 -13.70 -29.81
CA TYR A 121 -7.18 -13.08 -28.53
C TYR A 121 -7.43 -11.58 -28.54
N SER A 122 -7.72 -11.01 -27.37
CA SER A 122 -7.69 -9.56 -27.21
C SER A 122 -6.23 -9.07 -27.27
N ALA A 123 -6.02 -7.80 -27.64
CA ALA A 123 -4.69 -7.19 -27.63
C ALA A 123 -3.95 -7.39 -26.29
N ALA A 124 -4.67 -7.23 -25.18
CA ALA A 124 -4.13 -7.44 -23.83
C ALA A 124 -3.68 -8.90 -23.59
N ASN A 125 -4.40 -9.90 -24.12
CA ASN A 125 -4.07 -11.31 -23.88
C ASN A 125 -3.17 -11.91 -24.96
N HIS A 126 -3.01 -11.24 -26.10
CA HIS A 126 -2.18 -11.72 -27.21
C HIS A 126 -0.73 -11.92 -26.77
N HIS A 127 -0.14 -10.97 -26.03
CA HIS A 127 1.24 -11.10 -25.55
C HIS A 127 1.44 -12.30 -24.60
N VAL A 128 0.44 -12.60 -23.76
CA VAL A 128 0.46 -13.77 -22.87
C VAL A 128 0.36 -15.05 -23.68
N HIS A 129 -0.54 -15.08 -24.66
CA HIS A 129 -0.73 -16.24 -25.53
C HIS A 129 0.54 -16.59 -26.31
N VAL A 130 1.18 -15.60 -26.95
CA VAL A 130 2.41 -15.81 -27.74
C VAL A 130 3.55 -16.37 -26.88
N ARG A 131 3.60 -16.00 -25.59
CA ARG A 131 4.59 -16.53 -24.63
C ARG A 131 4.23 -17.89 -24.03
N SER A 132 3.00 -18.36 -24.23
CA SER A 132 2.53 -19.62 -23.66
C SER A 132 3.27 -20.82 -24.24
N LYS A 133 3.43 -21.88 -23.43
CA LYS A 133 4.05 -23.14 -23.89
C LYS A 133 3.33 -23.73 -25.12
N LYS A 134 2.01 -23.55 -25.20
CA LYS A 134 1.19 -24.03 -26.32
C LYS A 134 1.57 -23.34 -27.64
N HIS A 135 1.72 -22.02 -27.62
CA HIS A 135 2.08 -21.27 -28.83
C HIS A 135 3.53 -21.56 -29.25
N LYS A 136 4.46 -21.68 -28.29
CA LYS A 136 5.86 -22.07 -28.57
C LYS A 136 5.97 -23.45 -29.22
N ARG A 137 5.25 -24.45 -28.70
CA ARG A 137 5.19 -25.79 -29.32
C ARG A 137 4.69 -25.75 -30.75
N TRP A 138 3.68 -24.94 -31.03
CA TRP A 138 3.18 -24.78 -32.40
C TRP A 138 4.26 -24.19 -33.33
N LEU A 139 5.04 -23.20 -32.87
CA LEU A 139 6.17 -22.64 -33.65
C LEU A 139 7.27 -23.69 -33.94
N GLU A 140 7.57 -24.54 -32.95
CA GLU A 140 8.52 -25.66 -33.10
C GLU A 140 8.02 -26.66 -34.15
N GLU A 141 6.73 -27.03 -34.11
CA GLU A 141 6.08 -27.92 -35.07
C GLU A 141 6.03 -27.35 -36.51
N GLN A 142 6.07 -26.02 -36.70
CA GLN A 142 6.15 -25.39 -38.03
C GLN A 142 7.57 -25.27 -38.58
N SER A 143 8.59 -25.44 -37.73
CA SER A 143 10.01 -25.26 -38.09
C SER A 143 10.74 -26.59 -38.36
N ALA A 144 10.02 -27.71 -38.26
CA ALA A 144 10.49 -29.08 -38.50
C ALA A 144 10.00 -29.57 -39.87
#